data_AF-A0A524I6H0-F1
#
_entry.id   AF-A0A524I6H0-F1
#
_cell.length_a   1.000
_cell.length_b   1.000
_cell.length_c   1.000
_cell.angle_alpha   90.00
_cell.angle_beta   90.00
_cell.angle_gamma   90.00
#
_symmetry.space_group_name_H-M   'P 1'
#
loop_
_entity.id
_entity.type
_entity.pdbx_description
1 polymer ?
#
loop_
_entity_poly.entity_id
_entity_poly.type
_entity_poly.pdbx_seq_one_letter_code
_entity_poly.pdbx_strand_id
1 'polypeptide(L)'
;MRRIMFILGVIALAAGPAASAGGRVNRPPAEILRPPADSATLAAKSDWALKASAKYATGRGFWVGYSIERLMGVNSHIGTITDGGSGRDMTVAEVLAGLKVAASPSAAREDLRGAAGAALDQIERQGKPEQKVLKELGLFLQYEAGKPPVLTEAHISNLDLAFDFEGAPLFWLGKAPEEQSLALIKAFDGPDRQDKVRKGLVAAAGCHGSPRLVVPFLETVLTGDGPDDLRKDAAFWIGQQNDPDGLRLLVRTARRDKSEEVREGAVFSISQVELPEAADELIALARNAEFRDARKQAVFWLGQLASEKSGKALEEFARKDGDFEIQEQAVFALSQLPDNQGVDALIKLAKTHPDPRVRKKAVFWLGECDDPRVLETLIAIIKGK
;
A
#
# COMPACT_ATOMS: atom_id res chain seq x y z
N MET A 1 17.99 18.87 8.50
CA MET A 1 17.45 17.52 8.74
C MET A 1 16.78 17.01 7.47
N ARG A 2 16.93 15.72 7.14
CA ARG A 2 16.35 15.13 5.92
C ARG A 2 14.82 15.22 5.98
N ARG A 3 14.22 16.04 5.10
CA ARG A 3 12.76 16.09 4.89
C ARG A 3 12.29 14.68 4.50
N ILE A 4 11.37 14.10 5.27
CA ILE A 4 10.71 12.84 4.92
C ILE A 4 9.76 13.16 3.76
N MET A 5 10.31 13.15 2.56
CA MET A 5 9.59 13.33 1.31
C MET A 5 9.11 11.95 0.85
N PHE A 6 8.02 11.45 1.45
CA PHE A 6 7.25 10.37 0.84
C PHE A 6 6.43 10.97 -0.29
N ILE A 7 7.09 11.18 -1.44
CA ILE A 7 6.39 11.35 -2.71
C ILE A 7 5.64 10.04 -2.99
N LEU A 8 4.33 10.16 -3.25
CA LEU A 8 3.51 9.13 -3.88
C LEU A 8 4.30 8.53 -5.05
N GLY A 9 4.76 7.29 -4.90
CA GLY A 9 5.57 6.70 -5.95
C GLY A 9 6.32 5.43 -5.58
N VAL A 10 5.92 4.67 -4.57
CA VAL A 10 6.15 3.22 -4.49
C VAL A 10 5.09 2.64 -3.56
N ILE A 11 4.01 2.06 -4.07
CA ILE A 11 3.22 1.12 -3.27
C ILE A 11 4.02 -0.18 -3.25
N ALA A 12 5.04 -0.24 -2.40
CA ALA A 12 5.68 -1.49 -2.06
C ALA A 12 4.73 -2.19 -1.10
N LEU A 13 3.84 -3.02 -1.63
CA LEU A 13 3.10 -3.96 -0.82
C LEU A 13 4.12 -4.98 -0.30
N ALA A 14 4.58 -4.77 0.93
CA ALA A 14 5.29 -5.79 1.69
C ALA A 14 4.28 -6.87 2.08
N ALA A 15 3.96 -7.76 1.13
CA ALA A 15 3.27 -9.00 1.42
C ALA A 15 4.27 -9.95 2.10
N GLY A 16 4.24 -10.01 3.43
CA GLY A 16 4.91 -11.04 4.24
C GLY A 16 6.35 -10.73 4.68
N PRO A 17 6.85 -11.51 5.67
CA PRO A 17 8.08 -11.18 6.39
C PRO A 17 9.26 -11.17 5.42
N ALA A 18 10.17 -10.22 5.65
CA ALA A 18 11.48 -10.16 5.03
C ALA A 18 12.11 -11.55 5.05
N ALA A 19 12.12 -12.19 3.88
CA ALA A 19 12.91 -13.38 3.70
C ALA A 19 14.37 -12.98 3.83
N SER A 20 15.08 -13.78 4.61
CA SER A 20 16.49 -13.64 4.94
C SER A 20 17.34 -13.22 3.74
N ALA A 21 18.34 -12.37 4.01
CA ALA A 21 19.38 -11.92 3.10
C ALA A 21 20.32 -13.06 2.64
N GLY A 22 19.76 -14.09 2.02
CA GLY A 22 20.45 -15.03 1.15
C GLY A 22 19.90 -14.82 -0.26
N GLY A 23 20.77 -14.53 -1.23
CA GLY A 23 20.36 -14.22 -2.61
C GLY A 23 19.33 -15.23 -3.12
N ARG A 24 18.08 -14.79 -3.29
CA ARG A 24 17.01 -15.63 -3.82
C ARG A 24 17.32 -15.90 -5.28
N VAL A 25 17.67 -17.14 -5.58
CA VAL A 25 17.76 -17.64 -6.96
C VAL A 25 16.33 -17.69 -7.50
N ASN A 26 16.00 -16.88 -8.49
CA ASN A 26 14.71 -16.96 -9.19
C ASN A 26 14.63 -18.31 -9.94
N ARG A 27 13.82 -19.26 -9.44
CA ARG A 27 13.67 -20.58 -10.07
C ARG A 27 12.36 -20.63 -10.86
N PRO A 28 12.43 -20.78 -12.20
CA PRO A 28 11.22 -20.96 -13.01
C PRO A 28 10.51 -22.27 -12.65
N PRO A 29 9.22 -22.43 -13.01
CA PRO A 29 8.50 -23.66 -12.77
C PRO A 29 9.12 -24.82 -13.56
N ALA A 30 9.12 -26.03 -12.99
CA ALA A 30 9.66 -27.21 -13.68
C ALA A 30 8.86 -27.58 -14.93
N GLU A 31 7.56 -27.30 -14.93
CA GLU A 31 6.64 -27.54 -16.04
C GLU A 31 5.49 -26.52 -15.96
N ILE A 32 4.98 -26.10 -17.12
CA ILE A 32 3.80 -25.25 -17.23
C ILE A 32 2.68 -26.06 -17.87
N LEU A 33 1.63 -26.31 -17.10
CA LEU A 33 0.46 -27.07 -17.50
C LEU A 33 -0.69 -26.11 -17.78
N ARG A 34 -1.41 -26.33 -18.88
CA ARG A 34 -2.54 -25.48 -19.31
C ARG A 34 -3.83 -26.28 -19.36
N PRO A 35 -4.98 -25.67 -19.01
CA PRO A 35 -6.26 -26.36 -19.00
C PRO A 35 -6.67 -26.80 -20.41
N PRO A 36 -7.51 -27.85 -20.51
CA PRO A 36 -8.18 -28.23 -21.75
C PRO A 36 -8.94 -27.05 -22.38
N ALA A 37 -8.99 -27.01 -23.71
CA ALA A 37 -9.56 -25.89 -24.47
C ALA A 37 -11.06 -25.65 -24.21
N ASP A 38 -11.78 -26.66 -23.72
CA ASP A 38 -13.21 -26.65 -23.39
C ASP A 38 -13.52 -26.11 -21.97
N SER A 39 -12.50 -25.84 -21.15
CA SER A 39 -12.69 -25.28 -19.80
C SER A 39 -13.08 -23.80 -19.86
N ALA A 40 -14.39 -23.52 -19.87
CA ALA A 40 -14.94 -22.19 -20.13
C ALA A 40 -14.77 -21.17 -18.99
N THR A 41 -14.77 -21.60 -17.73
CA THR A 41 -14.73 -20.71 -16.55
C THR A 41 -13.45 -20.86 -15.75
N LEU A 42 -13.03 -19.80 -15.05
CA LEU A 42 -11.88 -19.84 -14.14
C LEU A 42 -12.05 -20.92 -13.06
N ALA A 43 -13.25 -21.08 -12.52
CA ALA A 43 -13.56 -22.13 -11.55
C ALA A 43 -13.33 -23.54 -12.14
N ALA A 44 -13.84 -23.81 -13.35
CA ALA A 44 -13.63 -25.10 -14.02
C ALA A 44 -12.15 -25.37 -14.32
N LYS A 45 -11.40 -24.34 -14.72
CA LYS A 45 -9.95 -24.43 -14.92
C LYS A 45 -9.20 -24.70 -13.61
N SER A 46 -9.61 -24.05 -12.52
CA SER A 46 -9.06 -24.30 -11.18
C SER A 46 -9.34 -25.74 -10.72
N ASP A 47 -10.56 -26.23 -10.89
CA ASP A 47 -10.94 -27.61 -10.56
C ASP A 47 -10.13 -28.63 -11.36
N TRP A 48 -9.91 -28.36 -12.64
CA TRP A 48 -9.02 -29.17 -13.48
C TRP A 48 -7.59 -29.19 -12.91
N ALA A 49 -7.03 -28.04 -12.56
CA ALA A 49 -5.67 -27.94 -12.03
C ALA A 49 -5.52 -28.74 -10.73
N LEU A 50 -6.46 -28.60 -9.81
CA LEU A 50 -6.47 -29.34 -8.54
C LEU A 50 -6.57 -30.86 -8.76
N LYS A 51 -7.41 -31.33 -9.69
CA LYS A 51 -7.50 -32.76 -10.04
C LYS A 51 -6.24 -33.28 -10.71
N ALA A 52 -5.70 -32.53 -11.66
CA ALA A 52 -4.51 -32.90 -12.42
C ALA A 52 -3.24 -32.92 -11.54
N SER A 53 -3.19 -32.08 -10.49
CA SER A 53 -2.06 -31.97 -9.56
C SER A 53 -1.61 -33.32 -8.98
N ALA A 54 -2.53 -34.26 -8.75
CA ALA A 54 -2.22 -35.58 -8.22
C ALA A 54 -1.20 -36.38 -9.05
N LYS A 55 -1.06 -36.08 -10.35
CA LYS A 55 -0.07 -36.71 -11.25
C LYS A 55 1.29 -36.01 -11.25
N TYR A 56 1.31 -34.68 -11.03
CA TYR A 56 2.50 -33.85 -11.26
C TYR A 56 3.17 -33.38 -9.96
N ALA A 57 2.44 -33.35 -8.85
CA ALA A 57 2.89 -32.87 -7.54
C ALA A 57 3.41 -34.02 -6.64
N THR A 58 4.26 -34.90 -7.18
CA THR A 58 4.78 -36.07 -6.46
C THR A 58 5.78 -35.67 -5.37
N GLY A 59 5.27 -35.26 -4.20
CA GLY A 59 6.06 -34.95 -3.00
C GLY A 59 6.59 -33.51 -2.90
N ARG A 60 6.33 -32.67 -3.90
CA ARG A 60 6.54 -31.20 -3.86
C ARG A 60 5.18 -30.50 -3.95
N GLY A 61 5.09 -29.27 -3.46
CA GLY A 61 3.94 -28.41 -3.73
C GLY A 61 3.79 -28.08 -5.23
N PHE A 62 2.73 -27.37 -5.58
CA PHE A 62 2.49 -26.88 -6.93
C PHE A 62 1.84 -25.49 -6.90
N TRP A 63 1.88 -24.80 -8.03
CA TRP A 63 1.28 -23.49 -8.20
C TRP A 63 0.07 -23.55 -9.12
N VAL A 64 -0.98 -22.83 -8.78
CA VAL A 64 -2.09 -22.50 -9.69
C VAL A 64 -2.03 -21.00 -9.94
N GLY A 65 -1.92 -20.58 -11.20
CA GLY A 65 -1.75 -19.18 -11.57
C GLY A 65 -2.72 -18.72 -12.65
N TYR A 66 -3.19 -17.48 -12.54
CA TYR A 66 -3.98 -16.81 -13.59
C TYR A 66 -3.69 -15.31 -13.57
N SER A 67 -4.05 -14.57 -14.62
CA SER A 67 -3.92 -13.11 -14.65
C SER A 67 -5.25 -12.38 -14.71
N ILE A 68 -5.27 -11.17 -14.16
CA ILE A 68 -6.30 -10.15 -14.37
C ILE A 68 -5.65 -8.92 -15.01
N GLU A 69 -6.46 -8.09 -15.65
CA GLU A 69 -6.04 -6.74 -16.06
C GLU A 69 -6.34 -5.74 -14.95
N ARG A 70 -5.37 -4.86 -14.68
CA ARG A 70 -5.54 -3.75 -13.73
C ARG A 70 -5.00 -2.47 -14.36
N LEU A 71 -5.76 -1.39 -14.21
CA LEU A 71 -5.27 -0.06 -14.54
C LEU A 71 -4.30 0.40 -13.44
N MET A 72 -3.03 0.61 -13.79
CA MET A 72 -1.94 0.94 -12.86
C MET A 72 -1.11 2.10 -13.39
N GLY A 73 -0.41 2.80 -12.49
CA GLY A 73 0.62 3.77 -12.91
C GLY A 73 1.69 3.09 -13.76
N VAL A 74 2.22 3.79 -14.77
CA VAL A 74 3.23 3.23 -15.68
C VAL A 74 4.47 2.74 -14.94
N ASN A 75 4.89 3.42 -13.87
CA ASN A 75 6.06 3.06 -13.06
C ASN A 75 5.68 2.27 -11.80
N SER A 76 4.39 2.01 -11.59
CA SER A 76 3.88 1.24 -10.46
C SER A 76 4.00 -0.26 -10.73
N HIS A 77 4.43 -1.01 -9.71
CA HIS A 77 4.53 -2.46 -9.74
C HIS A 77 3.98 -3.05 -8.42
N ILE A 78 3.39 -4.23 -8.51
CA ILE A 78 2.93 -5.06 -7.39
C ILE A 78 3.71 -6.37 -7.48
N GLY A 79 4.35 -6.76 -6.38
CA GLY A 79 5.23 -7.92 -6.31
C GLY A 79 6.60 -7.55 -5.76
N THR A 80 7.53 -8.51 -5.75
CA THR A 80 8.91 -8.27 -5.32
C THR A 80 9.76 -7.85 -6.51
N ILE A 81 10.36 -6.67 -6.43
CA ILE A 81 11.40 -6.23 -7.37
C ILE A 81 12.72 -6.82 -6.86
N THR A 82 13.35 -7.72 -7.62
CA THR A 82 14.67 -8.24 -7.28
C THR A 82 15.73 -7.28 -7.82
N ASP A 83 16.61 -6.78 -6.94
CA ASP A 83 17.85 -6.12 -7.35
C ASP A 83 18.74 -7.20 -7.98
N GLY A 84 18.75 -7.23 -9.31
CA GLY A 84 19.44 -8.24 -10.09
C GLY A 84 20.88 -8.43 -9.61
N GLY A 85 21.19 -9.65 -9.17
CA GLY A 85 22.56 -10.15 -9.22
C GLY A 85 23.08 -10.11 -10.67
N SER A 86 24.30 -10.55 -10.91
CA SER A 86 25.01 -10.42 -12.20
C SER A 86 24.38 -11.13 -13.42
N GLY A 87 23.11 -11.58 -13.35
CA GLY A 87 22.33 -12.14 -14.45
C GLY A 87 20.90 -11.58 -14.46
N ARG A 88 20.32 -11.46 -15.66
CA ARG A 88 18.92 -11.07 -15.86
C ARG A 88 18.00 -12.23 -15.44
N ASP A 89 17.21 -12.01 -14.40
CA ASP A 89 16.11 -12.89 -14.02
C ASP A 89 15.01 -12.88 -15.10
N MET A 90 14.43 -14.04 -15.42
CA MET A 90 13.29 -14.11 -16.35
C MET A 90 12.02 -13.57 -15.69
N THR A 91 11.28 -12.77 -16.43
CA THR A 91 9.94 -12.32 -16.00
C THR A 91 8.94 -13.45 -16.11
N VAL A 92 7.82 -13.35 -15.38
CA VAL A 92 6.74 -14.35 -15.51
C VAL A 92 6.23 -14.41 -16.96
N ALA A 93 6.12 -13.28 -17.65
CA ALA A 93 5.70 -13.24 -19.05
C ALA A 93 6.66 -14.02 -19.97
N GLU A 94 7.98 -13.88 -19.76
CA GLU A 94 9.00 -14.63 -20.51
C GLU A 94 8.92 -16.14 -20.22
N VAL A 95 8.74 -16.51 -18.94
CA VAL A 95 8.53 -17.90 -18.50
C VAL A 95 7.29 -18.51 -19.16
N LEU A 96 6.16 -17.80 -19.15
CA LEU A 96 4.91 -18.25 -19.75
C LEU A 96 4.99 -18.37 -21.28
N ALA A 97 5.83 -17.56 -21.92
CA ALA A 97 6.13 -17.63 -23.35
C ALA A 97 7.08 -18.79 -23.72
N GLY A 98 7.67 -19.48 -22.73
CA GLY A 98 8.60 -20.58 -22.95
C GLY A 98 10.01 -20.13 -23.36
N LEU A 99 10.35 -18.87 -23.08
CA LEU A 99 11.71 -18.38 -23.28
C LEU A 99 12.65 -19.06 -22.28
N LYS A 100 13.87 -19.38 -22.74
CA LYS A 100 14.94 -19.91 -21.90
C LYS A 100 15.94 -18.81 -21.62
N VAL A 101 16.58 -18.85 -20.45
CA VAL A 101 17.67 -17.93 -20.11
C VAL A 101 18.73 -17.99 -21.22
N ALA A 102 18.81 -16.95 -22.04
CA ALA A 102 19.97 -16.75 -22.88
C ALA A 102 21.12 -16.33 -21.95
N ALA A 103 22.29 -16.95 -22.09
CA ALA A 103 23.50 -16.46 -21.44
C ALA A 103 23.71 -15.01 -21.92
N SER A 104 23.46 -14.03 -21.06
CA SER A 104 23.67 -12.63 -21.46
C SER A 104 25.16 -12.41 -21.68
N PRO A 105 25.56 -11.75 -22.78
CA PRO A 105 26.88 -11.14 -22.85
C PRO A 105 27.00 -10.16 -21.68
N SER A 106 28.20 -10.09 -21.10
CA SER A 106 28.59 -9.07 -20.14
C SER A 106 28.11 -7.70 -20.60
N ALA A 107 27.13 -7.14 -19.88
CA ALA A 107 26.68 -5.76 -20.08
C ALA A 107 27.72 -4.82 -19.45
N ALA A 108 28.87 -4.70 -20.11
CA ALA A 108 29.76 -3.58 -19.91
C ALA A 108 29.21 -2.39 -20.70
N ARG A 109 28.84 -1.33 -19.97
CA ARG A 109 28.53 0.04 -20.46
C ARG A 109 27.21 0.23 -21.22
N GLU A 110 26.11 0.23 -20.47
CA GLU A 110 24.88 0.99 -20.75
C GLU A 110 24.43 1.60 -19.41
N ASP A 111 23.99 2.84 -19.25
CA ASP A 111 23.80 3.94 -20.18
C ASP A 111 23.64 5.22 -19.33
N LEU A 112 24.73 5.99 -19.15
CA LEU A 112 24.69 7.28 -18.42
C LEU A 112 23.71 8.27 -19.06
N ARG A 113 23.42 8.15 -20.37
CA ARG A 113 22.42 8.97 -21.05
C ARG A 113 21.00 8.50 -20.75
N GLY A 114 20.75 7.20 -20.71
CA GLY A 114 19.47 6.63 -20.28
C GLY A 114 19.13 7.00 -18.83
N ALA A 115 20.10 6.92 -17.92
CA ALA A 115 19.92 7.34 -16.53
C ALA A 115 19.68 8.86 -16.39
N ALA A 116 20.39 9.69 -17.16
CA ALA A 116 20.16 11.13 -17.21
C ALA A 116 18.80 11.50 -17.83
N GLY A 117 18.36 10.76 -18.86
CA GLY A 117 17.03 10.90 -19.46
C GLY A 117 15.91 10.52 -18.49
N ALA A 118 16.05 9.41 -17.77
CA ALA A 118 15.10 9.00 -16.74
C ALA A 118 15.02 10.03 -15.59
N ALA A 119 16.15 10.61 -15.19
CA ALA A 119 16.18 11.67 -14.19
C ALA A 119 15.52 12.99 -14.68
N LEU A 120 15.72 13.35 -15.95
CA LEU A 120 15.07 14.51 -16.58
C LEU A 120 13.55 14.30 -16.72
N ASP A 121 13.12 13.13 -17.19
CA ASP A 121 11.71 12.73 -17.24
C ASP A 121 11.06 12.78 -15.85
N GLN A 122 11.79 12.38 -14.81
CA GLN A 122 11.33 12.42 -13.43
C GLN A 122 11.16 13.86 -12.93
N ILE A 123 12.03 14.79 -13.33
CA ILE A 123 11.92 16.23 -13.02
C ILE A 123 10.75 16.86 -13.79
N GLU A 124 10.60 16.58 -15.08
CA GLU A 124 9.52 17.13 -15.92
C GLU A 124 8.11 16.62 -15.55
N ARG A 125 8.03 15.49 -14.85
CA ARG A 125 6.80 14.91 -14.31
C ARG A 125 6.46 15.40 -12.90
N GLN A 126 7.34 16.15 -12.22
CA GLN A 126 7.02 16.70 -10.89
C GLN A 126 5.75 17.56 -10.98
N GLY A 127 4.71 17.15 -10.25
CA GLY A 127 3.42 17.84 -10.20
C GLY A 127 2.42 17.44 -11.29
N LYS A 128 2.73 16.49 -12.18
CA LYS A 128 1.76 15.93 -13.15
C LYS A 128 1.22 14.58 -12.65
N PRO A 129 -0.07 14.27 -12.85
CA PRO A 129 -0.62 12.95 -12.53
C PRO A 129 0.14 11.84 -13.24
N GLU A 130 0.43 10.74 -12.55
CA GLU A 130 1.08 9.58 -13.17
C GLU A 130 0.19 9.02 -14.30
N GLN A 131 0.80 8.76 -15.46
CA GLN A 131 0.09 8.11 -16.56
C GLN A 131 -0.31 6.69 -16.16
N LYS A 132 -1.58 6.34 -16.37
CA LYS A 132 -2.11 4.99 -16.12
C LYS A 132 -2.11 4.14 -17.38
N VAL A 133 -1.74 2.86 -17.24
CA VAL A 133 -1.72 1.83 -18.28
C VAL A 133 -2.36 0.54 -17.77
N LEU A 134 -2.96 -0.24 -18.65
CA LEU A 134 -3.41 -1.59 -18.30
C LEU A 134 -2.18 -2.49 -18.18
N LYS A 135 -2.01 -3.13 -17.02
CA LYS A 135 -0.99 -4.14 -16.77
C LYS A 135 -1.66 -5.47 -16.47
N GLU A 136 -1.00 -6.57 -16.84
CA GLU A 136 -1.40 -7.90 -16.38
C GLU A 136 -0.79 -8.19 -15.01
N LEU A 137 -1.66 -8.60 -14.09
CA LEU A 137 -1.33 -8.94 -12.72
C LEU A 137 -1.62 -10.42 -12.50
N GLY A 138 -0.58 -11.19 -12.22
CA GLY A 138 -0.68 -12.61 -11.91
C GLY A 138 -1.08 -12.83 -10.45
N LEU A 139 -2.05 -13.72 -10.25
CA LEU A 139 -2.45 -14.25 -8.96
C LEU A 139 -1.95 -15.70 -8.88
N PHE A 140 -1.03 -15.97 -7.96
CA PHE A 140 -0.34 -17.27 -7.83
C PHE A 140 -0.69 -17.91 -6.49
N LEU A 141 -1.33 -19.07 -6.55
CA LEU A 141 -1.81 -19.84 -5.41
C LEU A 141 -0.90 -21.04 -5.20
N GLN A 142 -0.22 -21.10 -4.05
CA GLN A 142 0.67 -22.20 -3.70
C GLN A 142 -0.12 -23.28 -2.97
N TYR A 143 0.01 -24.52 -3.43
CA TYR A 143 -0.63 -25.67 -2.81
C TYR A 143 0.41 -26.68 -2.33
N GLU A 144 0.19 -27.20 -1.13
CA GLU A 144 0.80 -28.45 -0.70
C GLU A 144 0.07 -29.64 -1.33
N ALA A 145 0.85 -30.61 -1.81
CA ALA A 145 0.31 -31.85 -2.34
C ALA A 145 -0.41 -32.66 -1.25
N GLY A 146 -1.58 -33.17 -1.57
CA GLY A 146 -2.42 -33.91 -0.62
C GLY A 146 -3.69 -34.44 -1.27
N LYS A 147 -4.54 -35.10 -0.49
CA LYS A 147 -5.88 -35.56 -0.92
C LYS A 147 -6.92 -35.14 0.13
N PRO A 148 -7.53 -33.93 0.01
CA PRO A 148 -7.35 -32.94 -1.05
C PRO A 148 -6.04 -32.12 -0.91
N PRO A 149 -5.57 -31.44 -1.98
CA PRO A 149 -4.51 -30.44 -1.89
C PRO A 149 -4.90 -29.29 -0.95
N VAL A 150 -3.91 -28.71 -0.27
CA VAL A 150 -4.13 -27.63 0.71
C VAL A 150 -3.51 -26.34 0.20
N LEU A 151 -4.31 -25.28 0.09
CA LEU A 151 -3.85 -23.94 -0.27
C LEU A 151 -3.07 -23.34 0.90
N THR A 152 -1.77 -23.08 0.71
CA THR A 152 -0.88 -22.59 1.77
C THR A 152 -0.53 -21.12 1.61
N GLU A 153 -0.47 -20.60 0.39
CA GLU A 153 -0.14 -19.19 0.13
C GLU A 153 -0.88 -18.63 -1.08
N ALA A 154 -1.09 -17.32 -1.09
CA ALA A 154 -1.61 -16.58 -2.23
C ALA A 154 -0.73 -15.34 -2.44
N HIS A 155 -0.19 -15.21 -3.65
CA HIS A 155 0.76 -14.19 -4.05
C HIS A 155 0.25 -13.42 -5.25
N ILE A 156 0.70 -12.19 -5.38
CA ILE A 156 0.34 -11.30 -6.49
C ILE A 156 1.63 -10.71 -7.05
N SER A 157 1.78 -10.76 -8.36
CA SER A 157 2.93 -10.15 -9.03
C SER A 157 2.54 -9.67 -10.42
N ASN A 158 3.06 -8.52 -10.85
CA ASN A 158 2.99 -8.17 -12.26
C ASN A 158 3.75 -9.22 -13.09
N LEU A 159 3.26 -9.48 -14.30
CA LEU A 159 3.88 -10.48 -15.16
C LEU A 159 5.23 -10.02 -15.74
N ASP A 160 5.53 -8.72 -15.71
CA ASP A 160 6.82 -8.14 -16.10
C ASP A 160 7.89 -8.21 -15.00
N LEU A 161 7.54 -8.75 -13.82
CA LEU A 161 8.49 -9.04 -12.74
C LEU A 161 8.92 -10.50 -12.73
N ALA A 162 10.05 -10.75 -12.07
CA ALA A 162 10.51 -12.09 -11.69
C ALA A 162 9.65 -12.70 -10.58
N PHE A 163 9.48 -14.02 -10.59
CA PHE A 163 8.76 -14.75 -9.54
C PHE A 163 9.37 -16.13 -9.33
N ASP A 164 9.79 -16.44 -8.10
CA ASP A 164 10.35 -17.74 -7.74
C ASP A 164 9.23 -18.76 -7.55
N PHE A 165 9.05 -19.65 -8.53
CA PHE A 165 8.11 -20.78 -8.45
C PHE A 165 8.72 -21.99 -7.73
N GLU A 166 9.93 -21.87 -7.19
CA GLU A 166 10.65 -22.89 -6.43
C GLU A 166 10.92 -24.18 -7.22
N GLY A 167 10.87 -24.11 -8.55
CA GLY A 167 10.94 -25.29 -9.41
C GLY A 167 9.73 -26.23 -9.28
N ALA A 168 8.62 -25.77 -8.69
CA ALA A 168 7.38 -26.53 -8.63
C ALA A 168 6.58 -26.39 -9.94
N PRO A 169 5.71 -27.35 -10.30
CA PRO A 169 4.86 -27.23 -11.48
C PRO A 169 3.88 -26.04 -11.37
N LEU A 170 3.67 -25.34 -12.48
CA LEU A 170 2.69 -24.25 -12.59
C LEU A 170 1.52 -24.66 -13.47
N PHE A 171 0.32 -24.69 -12.90
CA PHE A 171 -0.94 -24.78 -13.63
C PHE A 171 -1.40 -23.37 -14.02
N TRP A 172 -1.10 -22.94 -15.25
CA TRP A 172 -1.45 -21.62 -15.76
C TRP A 172 -2.84 -21.63 -16.41
N LEU A 173 -3.81 -20.98 -15.78
CA LEU A 173 -5.22 -20.95 -16.20
C LEU A 173 -5.50 -19.87 -17.27
N GLY A 174 -4.53 -18.99 -17.51
CA GLY A 174 -4.62 -17.86 -18.43
C GLY A 174 -5.27 -16.64 -17.81
N LYS A 175 -5.67 -15.70 -18.68
CA LYS A 175 -6.36 -14.47 -18.28
C LYS A 175 -7.79 -14.75 -17.85
N ALA A 176 -8.25 -14.05 -16.81
CA ALA A 176 -9.57 -14.19 -16.22
C ALA A 176 -10.30 -12.85 -16.09
N PRO A 177 -11.63 -12.81 -16.28
CA PRO A 177 -12.44 -11.66 -15.90
C PRO A 177 -12.41 -11.42 -14.39
N GLU A 178 -12.47 -10.15 -13.97
CA GLU A 178 -12.43 -9.76 -12.55
C GLU A 178 -13.53 -10.43 -11.73
N GLU A 179 -14.75 -10.56 -12.27
CA GLU A 179 -15.88 -11.20 -11.60
C GLU A 179 -15.59 -12.66 -11.26
N GLN A 180 -14.95 -13.40 -12.18
CA GLN A 180 -14.62 -14.81 -11.96
C GLN A 180 -13.47 -14.97 -10.97
N SER A 181 -12.49 -14.07 -11.04
CA SER A 181 -11.38 -14.02 -10.08
C SER A 181 -11.89 -13.75 -8.65
N LEU A 182 -12.72 -12.71 -8.46
CA LEU A 182 -13.29 -12.39 -7.15
C LEU A 182 -14.23 -13.49 -6.63
N ALA A 183 -14.99 -14.16 -7.51
CA ALA A 183 -15.79 -15.31 -7.12
C ALA A 183 -14.93 -16.47 -6.62
N LEU A 184 -13.82 -16.76 -7.31
CA LEU A 184 -12.87 -17.80 -6.89
C LEU A 184 -12.17 -17.44 -5.57
N ILE A 185 -11.73 -16.19 -5.41
CA ILE A 185 -11.14 -15.69 -4.16
C ILE A 185 -12.12 -15.86 -2.98
N LYS A 186 -13.38 -15.45 -3.16
CA LYS A 186 -14.43 -15.61 -2.13
C LYS A 186 -14.65 -17.08 -1.77
N ALA A 187 -14.59 -18.00 -2.75
CA ALA A 187 -14.72 -19.42 -2.48
C ALA A 187 -13.57 -19.99 -1.63
N PHE A 188 -12.40 -19.34 -1.63
CA PHE A 188 -11.24 -19.75 -0.84
C PHE A 188 -11.13 -19.07 0.53
N ASP A 189 -11.87 -17.99 0.80
CA ASP A 189 -11.84 -17.25 2.07
C ASP A 189 -12.85 -17.81 3.08
N GLY A 190 -12.59 -19.05 3.56
CA GLY A 190 -13.35 -19.68 4.63
C GLY A 190 -12.89 -19.25 6.04
N PRO A 191 -13.74 -19.37 7.08
CA PRO A 191 -13.41 -18.97 8.45
C PRO A 191 -12.26 -19.77 9.07
N ASP A 192 -12.10 -21.04 8.70
CA ASP A 192 -11.07 -21.94 9.25
C ASP A 192 -9.70 -21.82 8.55
N ARG A 193 -9.56 -20.84 7.66
CA ARG A 193 -8.38 -20.69 6.84
C ARG A 193 -7.25 -19.99 7.60
N GLN A 194 -6.02 -20.47 7.44
CA GLN A 194 -4.85 -19.85 8.07
C GLN A 194 -4.68 -18.37 7.66
N ASP A 195 -4.27 -17.55 8.62
CA ASP A 195 -4.15 -16.09 8.47
C ASP A 195 -3.23 -15.67 7.32
N LYS A 196 -2.11 -16.38 7.14
CA LYS A 196 -1.15 -16.10 6.05
C LYS A 196 -1.83 -16.16 4.70
N VAL A 197 -2.65 -17.18 4.49
CA VAL A 197 -3.37 -17.32 3.24
C VAL A 197 -4.40 -16.21 3.13
N ARG A 198 -5.16 -15.93 4.21
CA ARG A 198 -6.22 -14.89 4.24
C ARG A 198 -5.69 -13.54 3.83
N LYS A 199 -4.53 -13.14 4.36
CA LYS A 199 -3.81 -11.92 3.95
C LYS A 199 -3.55 -11.89 2.44
N GLY A 200 -3.04 -12.99 1.88
CA GLY A 200 -2.82 -13.12 0.44
C GLY A 200 -4.09 -12.97 -0.41
N LEU A 201 -5.24 -13.50 0.05
CA LEU A 201 -6.52 -13.31 -0.66
C LEU A 201 -7.10 -11.92 -0.50
N VAL A 202 -6.98 -11.29 0.67
CA VAL A 202 -7.38 -9.90 0.88
C VAL A 202 -6.63 -9.00 -0.07
N ALA A 203 -5.31 -9.20 -0.19
CA ALA A 203 -4.52 -8.51 -1.19
C ALA A 203 -4.97 -8.82 -2.63
N ALA A 204 -5.24 -10.09 -2.93
CA ALA A 204 -5.67 -10.50 -4.27
C ALA A 204 -7.01 -9.83 -4.65
N ALA A 205 -7.95 -9.78 -3.71
CA ALA A 205 -9.23 -9.10 -3.90
C ALA A 205 -9.05 -7.59 -4.06
N GLY A 206 -8.29 -6.94 -3.18
CA GLY A 206 -8.01 -5.50 -3.23
C GLY A 206 -7.31 -5.04 -4.52
N CYS A 207 -6.59 -5.95 -5.18
CA CYS A 207 -5.96 -5.71 -6.47
C CYS A 207 -6.92 -5.64 -7.68
N HIS A 208 -8.22 -5.84 -7.51
CA HIS A 208 -9.19 -5.64 -8.61
C HIS A 208 -9.57 -4.16 -8.75
N GLY A 209 -9.96 -3.74 -9.96
CA GLY A 209 -10.27 -2.35 -10.30
C GLY A 209 -11.74 -1.95 -10.14
N SER A 210 -12.57 -2.81 -9.56
CA SER A 210 -14.03 -2.66 -9.50
C SER A 210 -14.51 -2.52 -8.05
N PRO A 211 -14.58 -1.28 -7.49
CA PRO A 211 -14.95 -1.05 -6.10
C PRO A 211 -16.27 -1.72 -5.70
N ARG A 212 -17.27 -1.70 -6.61
CA ARG A 212 -18.58 -2.36 -6.42
C ARG A 212 -18.49 -3.85 -6.10
N LEU A 213 -17.45 -4.54 -6.57
CA LEU A 213 -17.24 -5.97 -6.32
C LEU A 213 -16.29 -6.22 -5.14
N VAL A 214 -15.32 -5.32 -4.95
CA VAL A 214 -14.22 -5.43 -3.99
C VAL A 214 -14.63 -4.95 -2.60
N VAL A 215 -15.22 -3.75 -2.49
CA VAL A 215 -15.56 -3.13 -1.20
C VAL A 215 -16.47 -4.02 -0.35
N PRO A 216 -17.53 -4.66 -0.89
CA PRO A 216 -18.36 -5.56 -0.08
C PRO A 216 -17.58 -6.75 0.50
N PHE A 217 -16.62 -7.31 -0.25
CA PHE A 217 -15.78 -8.39 0.26
C PHE A 217 -14.85 -7.90 1.37
N LEU A 218 -14.15 -6.80 1.14
CA LEU A 218 -13.24 -6.23 2.13
C LEU A 218 -13.97 -5.73 3.37
N GLU A 219 -15.22 -5.26 3.24
CA GLU A 219 -16.07 -4.90 4.38
C GLU A 219 -16.31 -6.11 5.28
N THR A 220 -16.63 -7.28 4.72
CA THR A 220 -16.83 -8.49 5.54
C THR A 220 -15.59 -8.86 6.35
N VAL A 221 -14.39 -8.70 5.77
CA VAL A 221 -13.12 -8.93 6.46
C VAL A 221 -12.87 -7.85 7.51
N LEU A 222 -13.08 -6.58 7.17
CA LEU A 222 -12.85 -5.42 8.05
C LEU A 222 -13.76 -5.43 9.27
N THR A 223 -15.02 -5.84 9.14
CA THR A 223 -16.00 -5.87 10.24
C THR A 223 -16.05 -7.22 10.97
N GLY A 224 -15.29 -8.21 10.50
CA GLY A 224 -15.23 -9.54 11.08
C GLY A 224 -14.49 -9.60 12.43
N ASP A 225 -14.39 -10.80 12.98
CA ASP A 225 -13.69 -11.09 14.24
C ASP A 225 -12.25 -11.59 14.06
N GLY A 226 -11.76 -11.63 12.82
CA GLY A 226 -10.39 -12.02 12.48
C GLY A 226 -9.32 -11.09 13.09
N PRO A 227 -8.03 -11.47 13.00
CA PRO A 227 -6.93 -10.71 13.59
C PRO A 227 -6.90 -9.25 13.13
N ASP A 228 -6.52 -8.35 14.05
CA ASP A 228 -6.46 -6.90 13.79
C ASP A 228 -5.64 -6.57 12.54
N ASP A 229 -4.50 -7.21 12.38
CA ASP A 229 -3.58 -7.04 11.25
C ASP A 229 -4.24 -7.38 9.89
N LEU A 230 -5.12 -8.39 9.85
CA LEU A 230 -5.89 -8.73 8.65
C LEU A 230 -7.02 -7.72 8.36
N ARG A 231 -7.70 -7.25 9.41
CA ARG A 231 -8.74 -6.21 9.25
C ARG A 231 -8.12 -4.89 8.79
N LYS A 232 -6.93 -4.56 9.31
CA LYS A 232 -6.12 -3.42 8.87
C LYS A 232 -5.74 -3.52 7.39
N ASP A 233 -5.30 -4.70 6.93
CA ASP A 233 -5.04 -4.93 5.50
C ASP A 233 -6.30 -4.69 4.65
N ALA A 234 -7.47 -5.13 5.11
CA ALA A 234 -8.73 -4.84 4.43
C ALA A 234 -9.05 -3.35 4.37
N ALA A 235 -8.84 -2.59 5.45
CA ALA A 235 -8.99 -1.14 5.46
C ALA A 235 -8.05 -0.46 4.44
N PHE A 236 -6.78 -0.87 4.40
CA PHE A 236 -5.82 -0.39 3.41
C PHE A 236 -6.35 -0.57 1.98
N TRP A 237 -6.79 -1.79 1.65
CA TRP A 237 -7.27 -2.11 0.31
C TRP A 237 -8.59 -1.43 -0.06
N ILE A 238 -9.46 -1.12 0.92
CA ILE A 238 -10.65 -0.29 0.73
C ILE A 238 -10.22 1.14 0.34
N GLY A 239 -9.21 1.71 1.00
CA GLY A 239 -8.67 3.02 0.64
C GLY A 239 -8.16 3.05 -0.80
N GLN A 240 -7.48 1.99 -1.24
CA GLN A 240 -6.98 1.91 -2.62
C GLN A 240 -8.08 1.86 -3.69
N GLN A 241 -9.35 1.63 -3.31
CA GLN A 241 -10.47 1.65 -4.26
C GLN A 241 -10.87 3.07 -4.68
N ASN A 242 -10.46 4.11 -3.95
CA ASN A 242 -10.84 5.50 -4.20
C ASN A 242 -12.35 5.69 -4.44
N ASP A 243 -13.15 5.03 -3.60
CA ASP A 243 -14.60 4.91 -3.75
C ASP A 243 -15.34 5.59 -2.57
N PRO A 244 -16.41 6.37 -2.80
CA PRO A 244 -17.12 7.07 -1.74
C PRO A 244 -17.73 6.17 -0.67
N ASP A 245 -18.15 4.95 -1.02
CA ASP A 245 -18.71 4.00 -0.06
C ASP A 245 -17.59 3.40 0.79
N GLY A 246 -16.45 3.10 0.15
CA GLY A 246 -15.20 2.76 0.83
C GLY A 246 -14.74 3.82 1.83
N LEU A 247 -14.74 5.11 1.43
CA LEU A 247 -14.40 6.22 2.33
C LEU A 247 -15.32 6.27 3.55
N ARG A 248 -16.65 6.15 3.35
CA ARG A 248 -17.61 6.14 4.47
C ARG A 248 -17.39 4.97 5.42
N LEU A 249 -17.01 3.80 4.88
CA LEU A 249 -16.66 2.64 5.68
C LEU A 249 -15.40 2.89 6.52
N LEU A 250 -14.33 3.44 5.92
CA LEU A 250 -13.11 3.77 6.65
C LEU A 250 -13.35 4.79 7.76
N VAL A 251 -14.14 5.83 7.51
CA VAL A 251 -14.52 6.82 8.54
C VAL A 251 -15.26 6.16 9.69
N ARG A 252 -16.18 5.24 9.41
CA ARG A 252 -16.87 4.48 10.45
C ARG A 252 -15.90 3.64 11.26
N THR A 253 -14.97 2.94 10.61
CA THR A 253 -13.95 2.10 11.24
C THR A 253 -13.03 2.93 12.13
N ALA A 254 -12.50 4.05 11.64
CA ALA A 254 -11.65 4.96 12.41
C ALA A 254 -12.34 5.48 13.69
N ARG A 255 -13.68 5.61 13.68
CA ARG A 255 -14.46 6.08 14.83
C ARG A 255 -14.86 4.98 15.81
N ARG A 256 -14.94 3.73 15.37
CA ARG A 256 -15.69 2.69 16.12
C ARG A 256 -14.98 1.35 16.27
N ASP A 257 -13.94 1.06 15.50
CA ASP A 257 -13.27 -0.23 15.63
C ASP A 257 -12.67 -0.37 17.04
N LYS A 258 -12.80 -1.58 17.59
CA LYS A 258 -12.32 -1.93 18.93
C LYS A 258 -10.80 -1.85 19.04
N SER A 259 -10.09 -2.11 17.96
CA SER A 259 -8.63 -2.12 17.91
C SER A 259 -8.08 -0.76 17.50
N GLU A 260 -7.15 -0.25 18.31
CA GLU A 260 -6.35 0.94 17.97
C GLU A 260 -5.62 0.76 16.64
N GLU A 261 -5.04 -0.42 16.41
CA GLU A 261 -4.30 -0.73 15.19
C GLU A 261 -5.17 -0.63 13.92
N VAL A 262 -6.42 -1.09 14.01
CA VAL A 262 -7.37 -1.02 12.90
C VAL A 262 -7.90 0.40 12.71
N ARG A 263 -8.13 1.15 13.80
CA ARG A 263 -8.48 2.58 13.70
C ARG A 263 -7.37 3.38 13.01
N GLU A 264 -6.13 3.19 13.43
CA GLU A 264 -4.96 3.85 12.81
C GLU A 264 -4.82 3.50 11.34
N GLY A 265 -4.98 2.21 10.99
CA GLY A 265 -4.99 1.75 9.61
C GLY A 265 -6.09 2.39 8.77
N ALA A 266 -7.29 2.56 9.32
CA ALA A 266 -8.39 3.25 8.65
C ALA A 266 -8.08 4.73 8.43
N VAL A 267 -7.55 5.44 9.44
CA VAL A 267 -7.15 6.86 9.28
C VAL A 267 -6.03 7.02 8.24
N PHE A 268 -5.03 6.14 8.26
CA PHE A 268 -4.01 6.11 7.21
C PHE A 268 -4.65 5.90 5.84
N SER A 269 -5.55 4.93 5.71
CA SER A 269 -6.22 4.64 4.44
C SER A 269 -7.02 5.84 3.92
N ILE A 270 -7.72 6.58 4.79
CA ILE A 270 -8.41 7.83 4.43
C ILE A 270 -7.42 8.86 3.88
N SER A 271 -6.21 8.96 4.42
CA SER A 271 -5.20 9.90 3.91
C SER A 271 -4.68 9.58 2.51
N GLN A 272 -4.80 8.32 2.08
CA GLN A 272 -4.48 7.87 0.73
C GLN A 272 -5.69 7.99 -0.23
N VAL A 273 -6.84 8.35 0.35
CA VAL A 273 -8.06 8.94 -0.23
C VAL A 273 -7.90 9.96 -1.38
N GLU A 274 -7.94 9.63 -2.67
CA GLU A 274 -7.89 10.66 -3.74
C GLU A 274 -9.20 11.47 -3.92
N LEU A 275 -10.25 11.12 -3.17
CA LEU A 275 -11.53 11.84 -3.18
C LEU A 275 -11.42 13.20 -2.48
N PRO A 276 -12.06 14.26 -3.01
CA PRO A 276 -11.98 15.61 -2.43
C PRO A 276 -12.48 15.70 -0.98
N GLU A 277 -13.39 14.81 -0.57
CA GLU A 277 -13.95 14.74 0.78
C GLU A 277 -12.99 14.14 1.82
N ALA A 278 -11.94 13.42 1.41
CA ALA A 278 -11.07 12.70 2.33
C ALA A 278 -10.37 13.63 3.35
N ALA A 279 -9.94 14.82 2.90
CA ALA A 279 -9.35 15.82 3.78
C ALA A 279 -10.36 16.37 4.81
N ASP A 280 -11.63 16.56 4.42
CA ASP A 280 -12.69 16.98 5.35
C ASP A 280 -12.95 15.91 6.41
N GLU A 281 -12.95 14.64 6.01
CA GLU A 281 -13.14 13.53 6.93
C GLU A 281 -11.99 13.42 7.94
N LEU A 282 -10.73 13.61 7.53
CA LEU A 282 -9.60 13.69 8.45
C LEU A 282 -9.73 14.86 9.44
N ILE A 283 -10.15 16.04 8.97
CA ILE A 283 -10.40 17.20 9.86
C ILE A 283 -11.52 16.87 10.86
N ALA A 284 -12.60 16.22 10.41
CA ALA A 284 -13.70 15.81 11.26
C ALA A 284 -13.32 14.72 12.28
N LEU A 285 -12.40 13.82 11.91
CA LEU A 285 -11.83 12.82 12.82
C LEU A 285 -10.94 13.48 13.88
N ALA A 286 -10.00 14.33 13.47
CA ALA A 286 -9.13 15.07 14.40
C ALA A 286 -9.93 15.89 15.42
N ARG A 287 -11.05 16.49 14.99
CA ARG A 287 -11.91 17.30 15.87
C ARG A 287 -12.78 16.46 16.81
N ASN A 288 -13.41 15.40 16.30
CA ASN A 288 -14.58 14.79 16.96
C ASN A 288 -14.50 13.26 17.14
N ALA A 289 -13.39 12.59 16.84
CA ALA A 289 -13.29 11.16 17.13
C ALA A 289 -13.25 10.94 18.66
N GLU A 290 -13.92 9.88 19.14
CA GLU A 290 -13.94 9.54 20.56
C GLU A 290 -12.56 9.07 21.04
N PHE A 291 -11.89 8.26 20.21
CA PHE A 291 -10.58 7.70 20.47
C PHE A 291 -9.46 8.71 20.19
N ARG A 292 -8.64 8.98 21.20
CA ARG A 292 -7.51 9.93 21.10
C ARG A 292 -6.48 9.49 20.05
N ASP A 293 -6.21 8.20 19.91
CA ASP A 293 -5.31 7.65 18.88
C ASP A 293 -5.75 8.04 17.47
N ALA A 294 -7.02 7.80 17.12
CA ALA A 294 -7.61 8.21 15.84
C ALA A 294 -7.48 9.72 15.60
N ARG A 295 -7.67 10.55 16.65
CA ARG A 295 -7.49 12.01 16.54
C ARG A 295 -6.03 12.37 16.26
N LYS A 296 -5.08 11.80 17.00
CA LYS A 296 -3.62 12.05 16.81
C LYS A 296 -3.17 11.65 15.40
N GLN A 297 -3.63 10.49 14.94
CA GLN A 297 -3.31 9.98 13.62
C GLN A 297 -3.91 10.87 12.51
N ALA A 298 -5.13 11.38 12.70
CA ALA A 298 -5.73 12.31 11.75
C ALA A 298 -4.94 13.62 11.67
N VAL A 299 -4.51 14.18 12.81
CA VAL A 299 -3.62 15.37 12.84
C VAL A 299 -2.29 15.09 12.14
N PHE A 300 -1.69 13.91 12.37
CA PHE A 300 -0.46 13.52 11.68
C PHE A 300 -0.63 13.51 10.16
N TRP A 301 -1.67 12.84 9.64
CA TRP A 301 -1.90 12.76 8.19
C TRP A 301 -2.33 14.09 7.57
N LEU A 302 -3.00 14.98 8.31
CA LEU A 302 -3.22 16.36 7.85
C LEU A 302 -1.90 17.09 7.62
N GLY A 303 -0.91 16.87 8.49
CA GLY A 303 0.46 17.37 8.30
C GLY A 303 1.12 16.82 7.03
N GLN A 304 0.94 15.52 6.74
CA GLN A 304 1.49 14.88 5.54
C GLN A 304 0.80 15.37 4.25
N LEU A 305 -0.53 15.59 4.29
CA LEU A 305 -1.26 16.15 3.15
C LEU A 305 -0.81 17.57 2.79
N ALA A 306 -0.39 18.35 3.80
CA ALA A 306 0.22 19.67 3.64
C ALA A 306 -0.55 20.66 2.75
N SER A 307 -1.88 20.49 2.63
CA SER A 307 -2.72 21.44 1.91
C SER A 307 -2.94 22.71 2.73
N GLU A 308 -3.26 23.83 2.07
CA GLU A 308 -3.63 25.07 2.78
C GLU A 308 -4.77 24.83 3.78
N LYS A 309 -5.74 23.98 3.40
CA LYS A 309 -6.85 23.56 4.26
C LYS A 309 -6.37 22.78 5.48
N SER A 310 -5.44 21.84 5.29
CA SER A 310 -4.82 21.10 6.38
C SER A 310 -4.06 22.02 7.32
N GLY A 311 -3.26 22.95 6.80
CA GLY A 311 -2.51 23.92 7.61
C GLY A 311 -3.41 24.78 8.49
N LYS A 312 -4.53 25.29 7.95
CA LYS A 312 -5.53 26.04 8.73
C LYS A 312 -6.15 25.20 9.84
N ALA A 313 -6.49 23.93 9.56
CA ALA A 313 -7.02 23.03 10.57
C ALA A 313 -5.99 22.73 11.68
N LEU A 314 -4.72 22.49 11.31
CA LEU A 314 -3.63 22.28 12.27
C LEU A 314 -3.41 23.49 13.18
N GLU A 315 -3.45 24.72 12.64
CA GLU A 315 -3.40 25.94 13.46
C GLU A 315 -4.56 26.02 14.45
N GLU A 316 -5.78 25.67 14.00
CA GLU A 316 -6.96 25.63 14.86
C GLU A 316 -6.78 24.63 16.02
N PHE A 317 -6.37 23.38 15.71
CA PHE A 317 -6.14 22.35 16.71
C PHE A 317 -5.03 22.75 17.69
N ALA A 318 -3.89 23.24 17.20
CA ALA A 318 -2.81 23.71 18.05
C ALA A 318 -3.23 24.85 19.00
N ARG A 319 -4.24 25.66 18.62
CA ARG A 319 -4.66 26.86 19.35
C ARG A 319 -5.82 26.64 20.32
N LYS A 320 -6.73 25.72 20.00
CA LYS A 320 -8.06 25.62 20.63
C LYS A 320 -8.43 24.23 21.12
N ASP A 321 -7.69 23.18 20.75
CA ASP A 321 -8.07 21.83 21.15
C ASP A 321 -8.09 21.68 22.68
N GLY A 322 -9.06 20.94 23.22
CA GLY A 322 -9.13 20.71 24.67
C GLY A 322 -8.06 19.75 25.18
N ASP A 323 -7.43 18.99 24.29
CA ASP A 323 -6.45 17.96 24.61
C ASP A 323 -5.02 18.44 24.29
N PHE A 324 -4.18 18.54 25.31
CA PHE A 324 -2.82 19.02 25.15
C PHE A 324 -1.97 18.12 24.21
N GLU A 325 -2.20 16.81 24.19
CA GLU A 325 -1.47 15.93 23.28
C GLU A 325 -1.82 16.18 21.81
N ILE A 326 -3.07 16.57 21.54
CA ILE A 326 -3.51 16.95 20.21
C ILE A 326 -2.94 18.31 19.81
N GLN A 327 -2.93 19.27 20.75
CA GLN A 327 -2.26 20.55 20.53
C GLN A 327 -0.79 20.35 20.20
N GLU A 328 -0.08 19.52 20.97
CA GLU A 328 1.34 19.21 20.76
C GLU A 328 1.58 18.55 19.40
N GLN A 329 0.77 17.56 19.03
CA GLN A 329 0.85 16.90 17.72
C GLN A 329 0.60 17.88 16.57
N ALA A 330 -0.35 18.81 16.73
CA ALA A 330 -0.65 19.82 15.72
C ALA A 330 0.49 20.84 15.57
N VAL A 331 1.12 21.26 16.68
CA VAL A 331 2.33 22.09 16.65
C VAL A 331 3.46 21.37 15.90
N PHE A 332 3.68 20.09 16.19
CA PHE A 332 4.66 19.30 15.46
C PHE A 332 4.32 19.22 13.96
N ALA A 333 3.08 18.89 13.61
CA ALA A 333 2.65 18.79 12.21
C ALA A 333 2.83 20.11 11.44
N LEU A 334 2.54 21.27 12.06
CA LEU A 334 2.83 22.59 11.47
C LEU A 334 4.31 22.76 11.13
N SER A 335 5.22 22.30 12.00
CA SER A 335 6.67 22.40 11.76
C SER A 335 7.16 21.53 10.59
N GLN A 336 6.40 20.49 10.24
CA GLN A 336 6.72 19.58 9.15
C GLN A 336 6.12 20.01 7.81
N LEU A 337 5.31 21.07 7.79
CA LEU A 337 4.77 21.59 6.54
C LEU A 337 5.89 22.07 5.61
N PRO A 338 5.79 21.81 4.29
CA PRO A 338 6.81 22.18 3.33
C PRO A 338 6.97 23.70 3.25
N ASP A 339 8.15 24.12 2.79
CA ASP A 339 8.44 25.51 2.39
C ASP A 339 8.03 26.58 3.42
N ASN A 340 8.26 26.25 4.69
CA ASN A 340 8.02 27.13 5.84
C ASN A 340 6.55 27.58 5.99
N GLN A 341 5.60 26.87 5.38
CA GLN A 341 4.17 27.20 5.44
C GLN A 341 3.61 27.23 6.87
N GLY A 342 4.19 26.47 7.80
CA GLY A 342 3.78 26.46 9.21
C GLY A 342 4.44 27.53 10.09
N VAL A 343 5.46 28.25 9.60
CA VAL A 343 6.27 29.16 10.44
C VAL A 343 5.43 30.28 11.03
N ASP A 344 4.55 30.91 10.25
CA ASP A 344 3.70 32.01 10.74
C ASP A 344 2.77 31.57 11.87
N ALA A 345 2.17 30.37 11.73
CA ALA A 345 1.34 29.77 12.75
C ALA A 345 2.14 29.47 14.02
N LEU A 346 3.35 28.92 13.88
CA LEU A 346 4.24 28.65 15.02
C LEU A 346 4.69 29.93 15.74
N ILE A 347 5.03 31.00 15.02
CA ILE A 347 5.36 32.32 15.60
C ILE A 347 4.18 32.84 16.43
N LYS A 348 2.98 32.78 15.86
CA LYS A 348 1.75 33.22 16.52
C LYS A 348 1.47 32.41 17.79
N LEU A 349 1.62 31.08 17.72
CA LEU A 349 1.45 30.19 18.88
C LEU A 349 2.48 30.49 19.98
N ALA A 350 3.75 30.63 19.61
CA ALA A 350 4.83 30.94 20.55
C ALA A 350 4.61 32.26 21.31
N LYS A 351 4.04 33.28 20.64
CA LYS A 351 3.78 34.59 21.25
C LYS A 351 2.47 34.65 22.04
N THR A 352 1.42 34.00 21.56
CA THR A 352 0.03 34.32 21.99
C THR A 352 -0.76 33.16 22.58
N HIS A 353 -0.25 31.92 22.54
CA HIS A 353 -1.00 30.79 23.08
C HIS A 353 -1.17 30.93 24.60
N PRO A 354 -2.37 30.73 25.18
CA PRO A 354 -2.62 30.90 26.61
C PRO A 354 -1.85 29.87 27.44
N ASP A 355 -1.79 28.62 26.98
CA ASP A 355 -1.02 27.55 27.63
C ASP A 355 0.50 27.72 27.38
N PRO A 356 1.31 27.94 28.44
CA PRO A 356 2.77 28.03 28.34
C PRO A 356 3.44 26.77 27.79
N ARG A 357 2.83 25.59 27.97
CA ARG A 357 3.36 24.32 27.46
C ARG A 357 3.34 24.30 25.93
N VAL A 358 2.26 24.78 25.32
CA VAL A 358 2.14 24.92 23.86
C VAL A 358 3.11 26.00 23.35
N ARG A 359 3.23 27.14 24.04
CA ARG A 359 4.22 28.18 23.68
C ARG A 359 5.64 27.60 23.65
N LYS A 360 6.00 26.81 24.66
CA LYS A 360 7.31 26.13 24.74
C LYS A 360 7.53 25.18 23.57
N LYS A 361 6.52 24.40 23.17
CA LYS A 361 6.61 23.49 22.02
C LYS A 361 6.73 24.25 20.70
N ALA A 362 5.98 25.34 20.53
CA ALA A 362 6.09 26.19 19.35
C ALA A 362 7.49 26.82 19.24
N VAL A 363 8.04 27.34 20.34
CA VAL A 363 9.43 27.85 20.39
C VAL A 363 10.45 26.78 20.02
N PHE A 364 10.30 25.57 20.55
CA PHE A 364 11.18 24.44 20.23
C PHE A 364 11.18 24.15 18.73
N TRP A 365 10.00 23.96 18.14
CA TRP A 365 9.89 23.63 16.71
C TRP A 365 10.25 24.79 15.77
N LEU A 366 10.05 26.04 16.19
CA LEU A 366 10.60 27.20 15.47
C LEU A 366 12.11 27.12 15.34
N GLY A 367 12.81 26.68 16.39
CA GLY A 367 14.26 26.50 16.38
C GLY A 367 14.76 25.46 15.37
N GLU A 368 13.90 24.52 14.97
CA GLU A 368 14.20 23.50 13.95
C GLU A 368 13.84 23.97 12.52
N CYS A 369 13.14 25.10 12.38
CA CYS A 369 12.79 25.66 11.08
C CYS A 369 13.96 26.47 10.48
N ASP A 370 14.25 26.22 9.21
CA ASP A 370 15.21 27.00 8.43
C ASP A 370 14.50 28.21 7.78
N ASP A 371 14.08 29.17 8.61
CA ASP A 371 13.45 30.42 8.19
C ASP A 371 14.17 31.62 8.83
N PRO A 372 14.64 32.61 8.05
CA PRO A 372 15.42 33.73 8.56
C PRO A 372 14.67 34.57 9.62
N ARG A 373 13.33 34.54 9.62
CA ARG A 373 12.49 35.28 10.58
C ARG A 373 12.49 34.67 11.98
N VAL A 374 12.91 33.41 12.12
CA VAL A 374 12.91 32.68 13.39
C VAL A 374 13.81 33.37 14.41
N LEU A 375 15.04 33.74 14.02
CA LEU A 375 16.02 34.33 14.94
C LEU A 375 15.49 35.62 15.58
N GLU A 376 14.98 36.54 14.76
CA GLU A 376 14.41 37.80 15.23
C GLU A 376 13.21 37.56 16.15
N THR A 377 12.38 36.57 15.81
CA THR A 377 11.23 36.18 16.63
C THR A 377 11.65 35.66 18.00
N LEU A 378 12.64 34.76 18.07
CA LEU A 378 13.14 34.20 19.32
C LEU A 378 13.76 35.30 20.21
N ILE A 379 14.49 36.24 19.60
CA ILE A 379 15.03 37.41 20.30
C ILE A 379 13.89 38.27 20.89
N ALA A 380 12.81 38.51 20.13
CA ALA A 380 11.67 39.28 20.61
C ALA A 380 10.98 38.60 21.80
N ILE A 381 10.75 37.28 21.72
CA ILE A 381 10.15 36.49 22.80
C ILE A 381 10.99 36.58 24.08
N ILE A 382 12.32 36.43 23.98
CA ILE A 382 13.23 36.53 25.14
C ILE A 382 13.20 37.94 25.75
N LYS A 383 13.09 38.97 24.92
CA LYS A 383 12.99 40.38 25.36
C LYS A 383 11.61 40.74 25.93
N GLY A 384 10.64 39.82 25.92
CA GLY A 384 9.27 40.09 26.34
C GLY A 384 8.53 41.07 25.42
N LYS A 385 8.88 41.11 24.13
CA LYS A 385 8.32 42.01 23.12
C LYS A 385 7.38 41.29 22.15
#